data_AF-A0A9W9Y7D0-F1
#
_entry.id   AF-A0A9W9Y7D0-F1
#
_cell.length_a   1.000
_cell.length_b   1.000
_cell.length_c   1.000
_cell.angle_alpha   90.00
_cell.angle_beta   90.00
_cell.angle_gamma   90.00
#
_symmetry.space_group_name_H-M   'P 1'
#
loop_
_entity.id
_entity.type
_entity.pdbx_description
1 polymer ?
#
loop_
_entity_poly.entity_id
_entity_poly.type
_entity_poly.pdbx_seq_one_letter_code
_entity_poly.pdbx_strand_id
1 'polypeptide(L)'
;MLGKDSLDRFHRDAVHICALLGLQLNFLDHLEEMPPEDRDHLTLCDWIVTILGSNYESVSVTDKNCLNKELLASIGFDPLSSAVETIMARAGSTYTQQHIETCEMAELFIEDEFKYNLLVSPLPVVGRFPFQSNLTNSWFQLPSRTDEKETNEDLCHVNIINLVTKKSHASSIAQSTFNDLVSEDEENIVLFHGTDHQSASDILFRGIDLCAGRQKRDFSCGSGFYLTNNFDDALNWANSTTAKPAVLIFQVNRREDLDDAPKLNLYENEERWREIVSSFRSGKKTAKTRSSLGAYDLIEGPAATVTRSESRELVIEPKPSSYQMCLTSEDFADKFQQTLHSIIFLICLDKNS
;
A
#
# COMPACT_ATOMS: atom_id res chain seq x y z
N MET A 1 41.93 7.81 14.24
CA MET A 1 42.09 8.63 13.02
C MET A 1 41.32 7.96 11.88
N LEU A 2 40.00 8.16 11.84
CA LEU A 2 39.12 7.90 10.70
C LEU A 2 38.51 9.28 10.43
N GLY A 3 39.21 10.14 9.69
CA GLY A 3 39.12 11.58 9.99
C GLY A 3 38.82 12.54 8.84
N LYS A 4 38.70 12.08 7.59
CA LYS A 4 38.33 12.97 6.48
C LYS A 4 37.85 12.20 5.26
N ASP A 5 38.60 11.20 4.83
CA ASP A 5 38.28 10.43 3.61
C ASP A 5 36.99 9.60 3.70
N SER A 6 36.60 9.14 4.91
CA SER A 6 35.33 8.43 5.11
C SER A 6 34.13 9.38 5.15
N LEU A 7 34.34 10.60 5.66
CA LEU A 7 33.31 11.63 5.75
C LEU A 7 33.04 12.25 4.37
N ASP A 8 34.10 12.56 3.61
CA ASP A 8 33.99 13.08 2.23
C ASP A 8 33.34 12.06 1.26
N ARG A 9 33.56 10.76 1.50
CA ARG A 9 32.92 9.69 0.71
C ARG A 9 31.43 9.58 1.05
N PHE A 10 31.10 9.57 2.33
CA PHE A 10 29.70 9.58 2.77
C PHE A 10 28.95 10.84 2.31
N HIS A 11 29.56 12.04 2.40
CA HIS A 11 28.98 13.29 1.88
C HIS A 11 28.64 13.21 0.40
N ARG A 12 29.57 12.67 -0.42
CA ARG A 12 29.33 12.47 -1.86
C ARG A 12 28.20 11.48 -2.11
N ASP A 13 28.10 10.45 -1.28
CA ASP A 13 27.05 9.44 -1.39
C ASP A 13 25.69 10.01 -0.93
N ALA A 14 25.65 10.82 0.14
CA ALA A 14 24.45 11.45 0.70
C ALA A 14 23.85 12.48 -0.26
N VAL A 15 24.66 13.40 -0.79
CA VAL A 15 24.20 14.39 -1.79
C VAL A 15 23.68 13.69 -3.05
N HIS A 16 24.32 12.61 -3.47
CA HIS A 16 23.86 11.82 -4.61
C HIS A 16 22.52 11.14 -4.34
N ILE A 17 22.36 10.54 -3.16
CA ILE A 17 21.09 9.92 -2.74
C ILE A 17 19.97 10.97 -2.65
N CYS A 18 20.23 12.14 -2.06
CA CYS A 18 19.26 13.24 -2.03
C CYS A 18 18.81 13.63 -3.44
N ALA A 19 19.75 13.79 -4.36
CA ALA A 19 19.43 14.14 -5.74
C ALA A 19 18.60 13.06 -6.45
N LEU A 20 18.90 11.77 -6.23
CA LEU A 20 18.14 10.64 -6.78
C LEU A 20 16.70 10.60 -6.24
N LEU A 21 16.53 10.88 -4.95
CA LEU A 21 15.23 10.87 -4.27
C LEU A 21 14.45 12.18 -4.42
N GLY A 22 15.03 13.21 -5.05
CA GLY A 22 14.42 14.54 -5.16
C GLY A 22 14.32 15.29 -3.83
N LEU A 23 15.17 14.94 -2.86
CA LEU A 23 15.31 15.62 -1.58
C LEU A 23 16.24 16.84 -1.71
N GLN A 24 16.11 17.79 -0.79
CA GLN A 24 17.06 18.89 -0.66
C GLN A 24 18.46 18.34 -0.42
N LEU A 25 19.48 18.94 -1.03
CA LEU A 25 20.84 18.37 -1.02
C LEU A 25 21.44 18.26 0.38
N ASN A 26 21.00 19.12 1.30
CA ASN A 26 21.42 19.15 2.71
C ASN A 26 20.51 18.32 3.64
N PHE A 27 19.55 17.56 3.09
CA PHE A 27 18.54 16.84 3.89
C PHE A 27 19.17 15.80 4.83
N LEU A 28 20.28 15.18 4.41
CA LEU A 28 20.96 14.12 5.17
C LEU A 28 22.13 14.62 6.02
N ASP A 29 22.44 15.92 6.04
CA ASP A 29 23.60 16.49 6.75
C ASP A 29 23.59 16.10 8.25
N HIS A 30 22.41 16.04 8.88
CA HIS A 30 22.30 15.67 10.29
C HIS A 30 22.66 14.21 10.57
N LEU A 31 22.48 13.29 9.62
CA LEU A 31 22.88 11.88 9.81
C LEU A 31 24.41 11.72 9.81
N GLU A 32 25.14 12.69 9.27
CA GLU A 32 26.61 12.68 9.24
C GLU A 32 27.19 13.08 10.58
N GLU A 33 26.49 13.96 11.29
CA GLU A 33 26.84 14.42 12.63
C GLU A 33 26.45 13.39 13.72
N MET A 34 25.57 12.45 13.39
CA MET A 34 25.14 11.40 14.31
C MET A 34 26.25 10.37 14.59
N PRO A 35 26.42 9.97 15.86
CA PRO A 35 27.30 8.86 16.21
C PRO A 35 26.89 7.57 15.48
N PRO A 36 27.84 6.74 15.02
CA PRO A 36 27.52 5.48 14.33
C PRO A 36 26.62 4.55 15.14
N GLU A 37 26.79 4.52 16.47
CA GLU A 37 25.93 3.76 17.36
C GLU A 37 24.46 4.14 17.24
N ASP A 38 24.15 5.44 17.10
CA ASP A 38 22.77 5.91 16.95
C ASP A 38 22.29 5.73 15.50
N ARG A 39 23.16 6.04 14.53
CA ARG A 39 22.83 6.02 13.10
C ARG A 39 22.59 4.60 12.58
N ASP A 40 23.37 3.62 13.01
CA ASP A 40 23.34 2.28 12.43
C ASP A 40 22.20 1.40 13.00
N HIS A 41 21.34 1.96 13.87
CA HIS A 41 20.14 1.32 14.39
C HIS A 41 18.99 1.20 13.38
N LEU A 42 18.99 2.05 12.35
CA LEU A 42 17.94 2.13 11.34
C LEU A 42 18.56 2.09 9.93
N THR A 43 17.79 1.62 8.95
CA THR A 43 18.23 1.73 7.56
C THR A 43 18.18 3.18 7.09
N LEU A 44 18.85 3.50 5.98
CA LEU A 44 18.78 4.85 5.41
C LEU A 44 17.35 5.24 5.02
N CYS A 45 16.56 4.30 4.49
CA CYS A 45 15.14 4.51 4.18
C CYS A 45 14.36 4.89 5.45
N ASP A 46 14.55 4.14 6.54
CA ASP A 46 13.89 4.41 7.83
C ASP A 46 14.26 5.79 8.37
N TRP A 47 15.53 6.19 8.25
CA TRP A 47 15.97 7.53 8.65
C TRP A 47 15.30 8.63 7.83
N ILE A 48 15.26 8.48 6.51
CA ILE A 48 14.61 9.48 5.64
C ILE A 48 13.13 9.62 5.99
N VAL A 49 12.41 8.51 6.12
CA VAL A 49 11.00 8.49 6.52
C VAL A 49 10.79 9.15 7.90
N THR A 50 11.66 8.84 8.86
CA THR A 50 11.62 9.42 10.21
C THR A 50 11.83 10.94 10.20
N ILE A 51 12.79 11.43 9.40
CA ILE A 51 13.07 12.86 9.27
C ILE A 51 11.90 13.56 8.57
N LEU A 52 11.35 12.99 7.50
CA LEU A 52 10.17 13.53 6.81
C LEU A 52 8.98 13.67 7.77
N GLY A 53 8.70 12.64 8.56
CA GLY A 53 7.63 12.65 9.56
C GLY A 53 7.86 13.72 10.63
N SER A 54 9.09 13.82 11.15
CA SER A 54 9.46 14.83 12.16
C SER A 54 9.32 16.25 11.62
N ASN A 55 9.77 16.50 10.39
CA ASN A 55 9.61 17.80 9.74
C ASN A 55 8.12 18.10 9.52
N TYR A 56 7.32 17.13 9.07
CA TYR A 56 5.88 17.29 8.92
C TYR A 56 5.20 17.62 10.26
N GLU A 57 5.59 17.01 11.37
CA GLU A 57 5.08 17.35 12.70
C GLU A 57 5.31 18.82 13.06
N SER A 58 6.47 19.37 12.69
CA SER A 58 6.86 20.76 12.95
C SER A 58 6.12 21.81 12.09
N VAL A 59 5.53 21.41 10.95
CA VAL A 59 4.76 22.30 10.07
C VAL A 59 3.48 22.78 10.76
N SER A 60 3.01 24.00 10.47
CA SER A 60 1.77 24.52 11.05
C SER A 60 0.55 23.73 10.58
N VAL A 61 -0.46 23.55 11.46
CA VAL A 61 -1.68 22.80 11.13
C VAL A 61 -2.40 23.37 9.90
N THR A 62 -2.32 24.68 9.68
CA THR A 62 -2.94 25.35 8.53
C THR A 62 -2.32 24.88 7.21
N ASP A 63 -1.02 24.58 7.21
CA ASP A 63 -0.25 24.21 6.02
C ASP A 63 -0.30 22.70 5.72
N LYS A 64 -0.67 21.87 6.70
CA LYS A 64 -0.86 20.40 6.55
C LYS A 64 -2.13 20.02 5.79
N ASN A 65 -3.01 20.98 5.57
CA ASN A 65 -4.38 20.80 5.13
C ASN A 65 -4.56 20.27 3.70
N CYS A 66 -3.54 20.40 2.85
CA CYS A 66 -3.56 19.88 1.48
C CYS A 66 -2.14 19.65 1.01
N LEU A 67 -1.90 18.53 0.32
CA LEU A 67 -0.62 18.30 -0.34
C LEU A 67 -0.38 19.37 -1.41
N ASN A 68 0.74 20.07 -1.29
CA ASN A 68 1.20 21.02 -2.29
C ASN A 68 2.72 21.07 -2.29
N LYS A 69 3.31 21.76 -3.27
CA LYS A 69 4.76 21.86 -3.43
C LYS A 69 5.45 22.54 -2.24
N GLU A 70 4.81 23.53 -1.62
CA GLU A 70 5.38 24.25 -0.47
C GLU A 70 5.46 23.34 0.75
N LEU A 71 4.44 22.51 0.98
CA LEU A 71 4.45 21.51 2.04
C LEU A 71 5.50 20.43 1.78
N LEU A 72 5.63 19.94 0.55
CA LEU A 72 6.70 18.97 0.22
C LEU A 72 8.08 19.59 0.41
N ALA A 73 8.25 20.87 0.07
CA ALA A 73 9.49 21.59 0.31
C ALA A 73 9.79 21.78 1.80
N SER A 74 8.77 22.05 2.62
CA SER A 74 8.96 22.24 4.07
C SER A 74 9.31 20.96 4.81
N ILE A 75 8.89 19.79 4.28
CA ILE A 75 9.27 18.50 4.87
C ILE A 75 10.61 17.97 4.37
N GLY A 76 11.14 18.48 3.25
CA GLY A 76 12.52 18.19 2.82
C GLY A 76 12.72 17.91 1.33
N PHE A 77 11.69 17.98 0.49
CA PHE A 77 11.83 17.79 -0.96
C PHE A 77 12.37 19.05 -1.65
N ASP A 78 13.09 18.85 -2.76
CA ASP A 78 13.37 19.93 -3.71
C ASP A 78 12.08 20.20 -4.51
N PRO A 79 11.51 21.42 -4.44
CA PRO A 79 10.27 21.78 -5.15
C PRO A 79 10.36 21.68 -6.68
N LEU A 80 11.57 21.60 -7.25
CA LEU A 80 11.83 21.45 -8.68
C LEU A 80 12.08 20.00 -9.10
N SER A 81 12.13 19.06 -8.17
CA SER A 81 12.37 17.65 -8.46
C SER A 81 11.16 16.97 -9.14
N SER A 82 11.43 15.96 -9.96
CA SER A 82 10.38 15.09 -10.51
C SER A 82 9.67 14.23 -9.44
N ALA A 83 10.32 14.05 -8.28
CA ALA A 83 9.73 13.39 -7.12
C ALA A 83 8.47 14.12 -6.64
N VAL A 84 8.53 15.45 -6.52
CA VAL A 84 7.38 16.29 -6.15
C VAL A 84 6.21 16.10 -7.12
N GLU A 85 6.47 16.08 -8.43
CA GLU A 85 5.43 15.85 -9.43
C GLU A 85 4.81 14.46 -9.30
N THR A 86 5.62 13.44 -9.00
CA THR A 86 5.15 12.06 -8.83
C THR A 86 4.30 11.91 -7.57
N ILE A 87 4.76 12.45 -6.44
CA ILE A 87 4.00 12.43 -5.18
C ILE A 87 2.66 13.16 -5.36
N MET A 88 2.67 14.35 -5.99
CA MET A 88 1.44 15.09 -6.28
C MET A 88 0.51 14.36 -7.25
N ALA A 89 1.04 13.71 -8.29
CA ALA A 89 0.23 12.93 -9.23
C ALA A 89 -0.42 11.71 -8.56
N ARG A 90 0.31 11.02 -7.67
CA ARG A 90 -0.20 9.89 -6.87
C ARG A 90 -1.27 10.33 -5.87
N ALA A 91 -1.05 11.46 -5.21
CA ALA A 91 -2.01 12.04 -4.30
C ALA A 91 -3.21 12.68 -5.02
N GLY A 92 -3.08 13.05 -6.30
CA GLY A 92 -4.16 13.65 -7.09
C GLY A 92 -5.30 12.69 -7.43
N SER A 93 -5.16 11.39 -7.14
CA SER A 93 -6.25 10.42 -7.30
C SER A 93 -7.31 10.67 -6.21
N THR A 94 -8.57 10.87 -6.60
CA THR A 94 -9.67 11.15 -5.67
C THR A 94 -9.87 10.04 -4.61
N TYR A 95 -9.41 8.82 -4.91
CA TYR A 95 -9.51 7.68 -4.01
C TYR A 95 -8.48 7.76 -2.86
N THR A 96 -7.22 8.10 -3.14
CA THR A 96 -6.16 8.10 -2.11
C THR A 96 -6.16 9.31 -1.18
N GLN A 97 -6.66 10.46 -1.64
CA GLN A 97 -6.77 11.67 -0.80
C GLN A 97 -7.60 11.46 0.46
N GLN A 98 -8.47 10.45 0.48
CA GLN A 98 -9.41 10.23 1.57
C GLN A 98 -8.90 9.24 2.62
N HIS A 99 -7.84 8.48 2.32
CA HIS A 99 -7.38 7.34 3.12
C HIS A 99 -5.89 7.37 3.49
N ILE A 100 -5.10 8.27 2.89
CA ILE A 100 -3.66 8.39 3.12
C ILE A 100 -3.36 9.82 3.58
N GLU A 101 -2.60 9.95 4.67
CA GLU A 101 -2.18 11.26 5.15
C GLU A 101 -1.18 11.92 4.20
N THR A 102 -1.14 13.25 4.20
CA THR A 102 -0.30 14.01 3.28
C THR A 102 1.19 13.66 3.38
N CYS A 103 1.72 13.46 4.59
CA CYS A 103 3.11 13.04 4.79
C CYS A 103 3.34 11.58 4.36
N GLU A 104 2.37 10.70 4.61
CA GLU A 104 2.44 9.30 4.23
C GLU A 104 2.61 9.12 2.72
N MET A 105 2.06 10.02 1.89
CA MET A 105 2.30 10.02 0.44
C MET A 105 3.77 10.22 0.07
N ALA A 106 4.50 11.03 0.83
CA ALA A 106 5.93 11.25 0.62
C ALA A 106 6.76 10.06 1.13
N GLU A 107 6.38 9.49 2.27
CA GLU A 107 7.00 8.27 2.83
C GLU A 107 6.86 7.10 1.85
N LEU A 108 5.65 6.89 1.31
CA LEU A 108 5.34 5.92 0.27
C LEU A 108 6.24 6.05 -0.96
N PHE A 109 6.49 7.28 -1.40
CA PHE A 109 7.37 7.52 -2.52
C PHE A 109 8.81 7.09 -2.20
N ILE A 110 9.33 7.44 -1.03
CA ILE A 110 10.69 7.03 -0.61
C ILE A 110 10.78 5.50 -0.51
N GLU A 111 9.84 4.84 0.15
CA GLU A 111 9.79 3.38 0.25
C GLU A 111 9.81 2.72 -1.14
N ASP A 112 9.04 3.25 -2.08
CA ASP A 112 8.93 2.76 -3.45
C ASP A 112 10.24 2.94 -4.24
N GLU A 113 10.95 4.06 -4.06
CA GLU A 113 12.27 4.29 -4.65
C GLU A 113 13.31 3.29 -4.10
N PHE A 114 13.33 3.04 -2.79
CA PHE A 114 14.23 2.03 -2.20
C PHE A 114 13.87 0.60 -2.64
N LYS A 115 12.61 0.32 -2.95
CA LYS A 115 12.18 -0.98 -3.48
C LYS A 115 12.55 -1.18 -4.95
N TYR A 116 12.38 -0.17 -5.79
CA TYR A 116 12.34 -0.36 -7.25
C TYR A 116 13.30 0.50 -8.07
N ASN A 117 13.88 1.57 -7.52
CA ASN A 117 14.87 2.37 -8.24
C ASN A 117 16.21 1.65 -8.26
N LEU A 118 16.72 1.33 -9.45
CA LEU A 118 17.98 0.59 -9.64
C LEU A 118 19.23 1.28 -9.06
N LEU A 119 19.16 2.60 -8.85
CA LEU A 119 20.29 3.40 -8.34
C LEU A 119 20.26 3.55 -6.81
N VAL A 120 19.12 3.28 -6.18
CA VAL A 120 18.91 3.44 -4.74
C VAL A 120 18.70 2.10 -4.05
N SER A 121 18.05 1.15 -4.74
CA SER A 121 17.67 -0.12 -4.15
C SER A 121 18.90 -0.95 -3.78
N PRO A 122 18.98 -1.45 -2.53
CA PRO A 122 20.06 -2.33 -2.10
C PRO A 122 19.87 -3.77 -2.62
N LEU A 123 18.72 -4.09 -3.21
CA LEU A 123 18.38 -5.42 -3.68
C LEU A 123 18.90 -5.66 -5.11
N PRO A 124 19.17 -6.91 -5.51
CA PRO A 124 19.50 -7.25 -6.88
C PRO A 124 18.42 -6.76 -7.83
N VAL A 125 18.81 -6.36 -9.05
CA VAL A 125 17.91 -5.87 -10.11
C VAL A 125 16.65 -6.73 -10.17
N VAL A 126 15.54 -6.19 -9.64
CA VAL A 126 14.24 -6.83 -9.76
C VAL A 126 13.90 -6.80 -11.23
N GLY A 127 13.64 -7.98 -11.81
CA GLY A 127 13.18 -8.09 -13.18
C GLY A 127 11.96 -7.21 -13.41
N ARG A 128 11.61 -6.99 -14.69
CA ARG A 128 10.46 -6.14 -15.04
C ARG A 128 9.19 -6.56 -14.29
N PHE A 129 9.00 -7.87 -14.14
CA PHE A 129 7.96 -8.53 -13.35
C PHE A 129 8.58 -9.58 -12.42
N PRO A 130 7.96 -9.92 -11.27
CA PRO A 130 8.48 -10.90 -10.32
C PRO A 130 8.62 -12.32 -10.89
N PHE A 131 7.72 -12.70 -11.81
CA PHE A 131 7.67 -14.05 -12.36
C PHE A 131 7.66 -14.02 -13.88
N GLN A 132 8.36 -14.98 -14.50
CA GLN A 132 8.36 -15.22 -15.95
C GLN A 132 8.33 -13.92 -16.76
N SER A 133 9.24 -12.96 -16.51
CA SER A 133 9.10 -11.57 -17.00
C SER A 133 9.00 -11.42 -18.53
N ASN A 134 9.37 -12.47 -19.28
CA ASN A 134 9.24 -12.54 -20.74
C ASN A 134 7.81 -12.88 -21.22
N LEU A 135 7.00 -13.51 -20.37
CA LEU A 135 5.62 -13.86 -20.68
C LEU A 135 4.71 -12.71 -20.21
N THR A 136 4.24 -11.91 -21.16
CA THR A 136 3.37 -10.75 -20.91
C THR A 136 2.03 -10.92 -21.61
N ASN A 137 0.97 -10.38 -21.03
CA ASN A 137 -0.38 -10.38 -21.60
C ASN A 137 -0.92 -11.79 -21.88
N SER A 138 -0.50 -12.78 -21.10
CA SER A 138 -0.97 -14.16 -21.16
C SER A 138 -0.93 -14.76 -19.77
N TRP A 139 -1.96 -15.53 -19.44
CA TRP A 139 -2.05 -16.23 -18.15
C TRP A 139 -1.05 -17.37 -18.06
N PHE A 140 -0.46 -17.54 -16.88
CA PHE A 140 0.40 -18.66 -16.54
C PHE A 140 0.25 -19.03 -15.06
N GLN A 141 0.69 -20.23 -14.72
CA GLN A 141 0.82 -20.70 -13.35
C GLN A 141 2.29 -20.99 -13.05
N LEU A 142 2.68 -20.91 -11.78
CA LEU A 142 4.01 -21.31 -11.36
C LEU A 142 4.10 -22.84 -11.31
N PRO A 143 5.25 -23.44 -11.65
CA PRO A 143 5.41 -24.88 -11.59
C PRO A 143 5.27 -25.38 -10.15
N SER A 144 4.57 -26.49 -9.95
CA SER A 144 4.46 -27.18 -8.67
C SER A 144 5.87 -27.58 -8.18
N ARG A 145 6.25 -27.15 -6.98
CA ARG A 145 7.50 -27.60 -6.35
C ARG A 145 7.39 -29.09 -6.06
N THR A 146 8.20 -29.90 -6.74
CA THR A 146 8.20 -31.37 -6.63
C THR A 146 9.18 -31.90 -5.58
N ASP A 147 9.84 -31.02 -4.83
CA ASP A 147 10.85 -31.43 -3.85
C ASP A 147 10.26 -31.53 -2.44
N GLU A 148 10.33 -32.76 -1.92
CA GLU A 148 9.97 -33.24 -0.58
C GLU A 148 10.34 -32.25 0.54
N LYS A 149 9.36 -31.42 0.94
CA LYS A 149 9.17 -30.83 2.27
C LYS A 149 7.79 -30.20 2.28
N GLU A 150 6.94 -30.68 3.19
CA GLU A 150 5.58 -30.21 3.45
C GLU A 150 5.52 -28.68 3.59
N THR A 151 5.27 -27.97 2.49
CA THR A 151 4.86 -26.55 2.48
C THR A 151 4.01 -26.29 1.24
N ASN A 152 2.70 -26.12 1.45
CA ASN A 152 1.64 -25.66 0.52
C ASN A 152 1.69 -26.19 -0.92
N GLU A 153 1.06 -27.36 -1.15
CA GLU A 153 0.76 -27.88 -2.49
C GLU A 153 -0.18 -26.94 -3.30
N ASP A 154 -0.93 -26.04 -2.65
CA ASP A 154 -2.00 -25.23 -3.28
C ASP A 154 -1.53 -24.00 -4.08
N LEU A 155 -0.30 -23.51 -3.91
CA LEU A 155 0.17 -22.31 -4.62
C LEU A 155 0.31 -22.51 -6.14
N CYS A 156 0.29 -23.76 -6.62
CA CYS A 156 0.40 -24.09 -8.04
C CYS A 156 -0.87 -23.80 -8.85
N HIS A 157 -1.96 -23.39 -8.21
CA HIS A 157 -3.24 -23.11 -8.87
C HIS A 157 -3.53 -21.62 -9.12
N VAL A 158 -2.75 -20.70 -8.53
CA VAL A 158 -2.96 -19.26 -8.70
C VAL A 158 -2.62 -18.83 -10.13
N ASN A 159 -3.59 -18.21 -10.82
CA ASN A 159 -3.40 -17.70 -12.17
C ASN A 159 -2.67 -16.36 -12.13
N ILE A 160 -1.57 -16.23 -12.86
CA ILE A 160 -0.75 -15.03 -12.90
C ILE A 160 -0.72 -14.44 -14.31
N ILE A 161 -0.83 -13.12 -14.39
CA ILE A 161 -0.59 -12.37 -15.62
C ILE A 161 0.33 -11.18 -15.37
N ASN A 162 1.31 -11.04 -16.25
CA ASN A 162 2.13 -9.83 -16.38
C ASN A 162 1.49 -8.92 -17.43
N LEU A 163 0.67 -7.97 -17.00
CA LEU A 163 -0.07 -7.09 -17.89
C LEU A 163 0.76 -5.85 -18.25
N VAL A 164 1.06 -5.70 -19.54
CA VAL A 164 1.71 -4.50 -20.10
C VAL A 164 0.68 -3.77 -20.94
N THR A 165 0.31 -2.56 -20.51
CA THR A 165 -0.78 -1.80 -21.13
C THR A 165 -0.54 -0.30 -21.02
N LYS A 166 -1.37 0.51 -21.68
CA LYS A 166 -1.42 1.96 -21.45
C LYS A 166 -2.26 2.23 -20.23
N LYS A 167 -1.89 3.25 -19.44
CA LYS A 167 -2.64 3.64 -18.22
C LYS A 167 -4.13 3.84 -18.48
N SER A 168 -4.51 4.41 -19.63
CA SER A 168 -5.91 4.65 -20.01
C SER A 168 -6.74 3.39 -20.30
N HIS A 169 -6.10 2.24 -20.48
CA HIS A 169 -6.76 0.97 -20.80
C HIS A 169 -6.51 -0.11 -19.73
N ALA A 170 -5.78 0.22 -18.66
CA ALA A 170 -5.40 -0.74 -17.63
C ALA A 170 -6.62 -1.39 -16.97
N SER A 171 -7.57 -0.57 -16.53
CA SER A 171 -8.83 -1.02 -15.93
C SER A 171 -9.63 -1.91 -16.90
N SER A 172 -9.97 -1.40 -18.08
CA SER A 172 -10.82 -2.12 -19.03
C SER A 172 -10.22 -3.45 -19.50
N ILE A 173 -8.90 -3.49 -19.74
CA ILE A 173 -8.22 -4.72 -20.18
C ILE A 173 -8.09 -5.70 -19.02
N ALA A 174 -7.71 -5.23 -17.82
CA ALA A 174 -7.61 -6.12 -16.68
C ALA A 174 -8.98 -6.76 -16.35
N GLN A 175 -10.05 -5.95 -16.30
CA GLN A 175 -11.41 -6.43 -16.10
C GLN A 175 -11.84 -7.45 -17.14
N SER A 176 -11.67 -7.16 -18.44
CA SER A 176 -12.00 -8.14 -19.48
C SER A 176 -11.19 -9.43 -19.35
N THR A 177 -9.96 -9.35 -18.84
CA THR A 177 -9.05 -10.50 -18.76
C THR A 177 -9.36 -11.45 -17.61
N PHE A 178 -9.93 -10.96 -16.50
CA PHE A 178 -10.31 -11.82 -15.38
C PHE A 178 -11.79 -12.21 -15.36
N ASN A 179 -12.69 -11.46 -16.02
CA ASN A 179 -14.13 -11.80 -16.09
C ASN A 179 -14.38 -13.18 -16.73
N ASP A 180 -13.47 -13.66 -17.57
CA ASP A 180 -13.55 -15.00 -18.17
C ASP A 180 -13.08 -16.12 -17.20
N LEU A 181 -12.42 -15.74 -16.10
CA LEU A 181 -11.80 -16.67 -15.14
C LEU A 181 -12.55 -16.78 -13.82
N VAL A 182 -13.26 -15.73 -13.40
CA VAL A 182 -14.01 -15.71 -12.14
C VAL A 182 -15.51 -15.67 -12.41
N SER A 183 -16.27 -16.37 -11.58
CA SER A 183 -17.73 -16.35 -11.61
C SER A 183 -18.24 -15.67 -10.35
N GLU A 184 -18.99 -14.59 -10.51
CA GLU A 184 -19.85 -14.08 -9.45
C GLU A 184 -21.24 -14.72 -9.60
N ASP A 185 -21.68 -15.37 -8.54
CA ASP A 185 -23.00 -15.99 -8.46
C ASP A 185 -23.56 -15.85 -7.04
N GLU A 186 -24.66 -16.54 -6.73
CA GLU A 186 -25.27 -16.48 -5.39
C GLU A 186 -24.35 -17.03 -4.30
N GLU A 187 -23.40 -17.91 -4.64
CA GLU A 187 -22.51 -18.59 -3.70
C GLU A 187 -21.13 -17.94 -3.65
N ASN A 188 -20.67 -17.28 -4.72
CA ASN A 188 -19.32 -16.70 -4.81
C ASN A 188 -19.31 -15.17 -4.85
N ILE A 189 -18.35 -14.56 -4.16
CA ILE A 189 -18.02 -13.13 -4.27
C ILE A 189 -16.59 -12.96 -4.73
N VAL A 190 -16.34 -12.00 -5.61
CA VAL A 190 -14.99 -11.63 -6.02
C VAL A 190 -14.55 -10.40 -5.23
N LEU A 191 -13.38 -10.52 -4.60
CA LEU A 191 -12.77 -9.46 -3.81
C LEU A 191 -11.37 -9.15 -4.32
N PHE A 192 -11.00 -7.87 -4.26
CA PHE A 192 -9.78 -7.33 -4.83
C PHE A 192 -8.92 -6.68 -3.74
N HIS A 193 -7.62 -6.92 -3.80
CA HIS A 193 -6.63 -6.22 -2.99
C HIS A 193 -5.60 -5.55 -3.90
N GLY A 194 -5.51 -4.22 -3.84
CA GLY A 194 -4.49 -3.44 -4.54
C GLY A 194 -3.20 -3.35 -3.72
N THR A 195 -2.06 -3.65 -4.33
CA THR A 195 -0.75 -3.64 -3.66
C THR A 195 0.40 -3.44 -4.65
N ASP A 196 1.63 -3.64 -4.21
CA ASP A 196 2.83 -3.58 -5.05
C ASP A 196 3.33 -4.98 -5.49
N HIS A 197 4.24 -5.04 -6.47
CA HIS A 197 4.77 -6.29 -7.02
C HIS A 197 5.44 -7.17 -5.96
N GLN A 198 6.22 -6.57 -5.07
CA GLN A 198 6.92 -7.29 -4.01
C GLN A 198 5.93 -7.87 -3.00
N SER A 199 4.98 -7.06 -2.53
CA SER A 199 3.96 -7.44 -1.57
C SER A 199 3.03 -8.51 -2.11
N ALA A 200 2.64 -8.45 -3.40
CA ALA A 200 1.87 -9.51 -4.04
C ALA A 200 2.65 -10.84 -4.12
N SER A 201 3.97 -10.77 -4.33
CA SER A 201 4.84 -11.95 -4.32
C SER A 201 4.99 -12.52 -2.91
N ASP A 202 5.15 -11.66 -1.91
CA ASP A 202 5.21 -12.06 -0.50
C ASP A 202 3.89 -12.71 -0.07
N ILE A 203 2.73 -12.13 -0.40
CA ILE A 203 1.42 -12.74 -0.12
C ILE A 203 1.31 -14.12 -0.78
N LEU A 204 1.69 -14.24 -2.05
CA LEU A 204 1.65 -15.52 -2.76
C LEU A 204 2.48 -16.60 -2.05
N PHE A 205 3.69 -16.31 -1.58
CA PHE A 205 4.58 -17.35 -1.02
C PHE A 205 4.53 -17.50 0.49
N ARG A 206 4.11 -16.46 1.21
CA ARG A 206 4.24 -16.35 2.67
C ARG A 206 2.91 -16.14 3.38
N GLY A 207 1.82 -15.96 2.61
CA GLY A 207 0.49 -15.70 3.16
C GLY A 207 0.26 -14.22 3.49
N ILE A 208 -0.94 -13.94 4.00
CA ILE A 208 -1.36 -12.61 4.39
C ILE A 208 -0.79 -12.30 5.78
N ASP A 209 0.13 -11.34 5.85
CA ASP A 209 0.65 -10.81 7.12
C ASP A 209 -0.13 -9.54 7.51
N LEU A 210 -0.98 -9.61 8.55
CA LEU A 210 -1.77 -8.45 8.96
C LEU A 210 -0.89 -7.34 9.55
N CYS A 211 0.29 -7.65 10.08
CA CYS A 211 1.23 -6.67 10.66
C CYS A 211 1.89 -5.79 9.59
N ALA A 212 1.83 -6.19 8.32
CA ALA A 212 2.21 -5.34 7.19
C ALA A 212 1.15 -4.27 6.86
N GLY A 213 -0.03 -4.33 7.51
CA GLY A 213 -1.10 -3.37 7.34
C GLY A 213 -0.70 -1.94 7.74
N ARG A 214 -1.19 -0.94 7.00
CA ARG A 214 -0.86 0.47 7.26
C ARG A 214 -1.58 1.02 8.49
N GLN A 215 -1.01 2.07 9.07
CA GLN A 215 -1.61 2.77 10.22
C GLN A 215 -2.83 3.60 9.79
N LYS A 216 -3.67 3.97 10.76
CA LYS A 216 -4.75 4.95 10.59
C LYS A 216 -5.73 4.67 9.44
N ARG A 217 -6.07 3.40 9.19
CA ARG A 217 -7.10 3.01 8.22
C ARG A 217 -8.48 3.00 8.87
N ASP A 218 -9.51 2.72 8.09
CA ASP A 218 -10.91 2.83 8.56
C ASP A 218 -11.23 1.82 9.67
N PHE A 219 -10.72 0.60 9.53
CA PHE A 219 -11.06 -0.55 10.37
C PHE A 219 -9.85 -1.20 11.07
N SER A 220 -8.65 -0.65 10.88
CA SER A 220 -7.42 -1.13 11.48
C SER A 220 -6.37 -0.03 11.55
N CYS A 221 -5.33 -0.26 12.34
CA CYS A 221 -4.20 0.65 12.49
C CYS A 221 -2.98 -0.23 12.75
N GLY A 222 -2.25 -0.56 11.69
CA GLY A 222 -1.05 -1.39 11.74
C GLY A 222 -1.28 -2.90 11.72
N SER A 223 -2.52 -3.36 11.53
CA SER A 223 -2.92 -4.74 11.79
C SER A 223 -4.19 -5.10 11.03
N GLY A 224 -4.11 -5.21 9.70
CA GLY A 224 -5.28 -5.52 8.88
C GLY A 224 -5.02 -5.62 7.38
N PHE A 225 -5.83 -6.44 6.72
CA PHE A 225 -5.78 -6.68 5.28
C PHE A 225 -7.09 -6.25 4.61
N TYR A 226 -6.99 -5.31 3.68
CA TYR A 226 -8.16 -4.66 3.08
C TYR A 226 -8.52 -5.24 1.71
N LEU A 227 -9.80 -5.48 1.54
CA LEU A 227 -10.41 -6.00 0.33
C LEU A 227 -11.57 -5.09 -0.09
N THR A 228 -11.81 -5.01 -1.39
CA THR A 228 -12.98 -4.32 -1.95
C THR A 228 -13.62 -5.20 -3.03
N ASN A 229 -14.91 -5.02 -3.32
CA ASN A 229 -15.58 -5.69 -4.44
C ASN A 229 -15.48 -4.89 -5.75
N ASN A 230 -14.75 -3.77 -5.75
CA ASN A 230 -14.59 -2.92 -6.92
C ASN A 230 -13.13 -2.96 -7.40
N PHE A 231 -12.92 -3.54 -8.59
CA PHE A 231 -11.59 -3.64 -9.18
C PHE A 231 -10.91 -2.29 -9.39
N ASP A 232 -11.65 -1.27 -9.79
CA ASP A 232 -11.09 0.07 -10.04
C ASP A 232 -10.64 0.73 -8.74
N ASP A 233 -11.37 0.53 -7.63
CA ASP A 233 -10.96 1.02 -6.32
C ASP A 233 -9.62 0.36 -5.89
N ALA A 234 -9.48 -0.96 -6.06
CA ALA A 234 -8.22 -1.68 -5.79
C ALA A 234 -7.06 -1.23 -6.70
N LEU A 235 -7.31 -1.08 -8.00
CA LEU A 235 -6.30 -0.63 -8.96
C LEU A 235 -5.88 0.82 -8.72
N ASN A 236 -6.82 1.70 -8.36
CA ASN A 236 -6.54 3.09 -8.02
C ASN A 236 -5.70 3.19 -6.75
N TRP A 237 -5.97 2.35 -5.75
CA TRP A 237 -5.13 2.23 -4.56
C TRP A 237 -3.69 1.83 -4.91
N ALA A 238 -3.51 0.76 -5.69
CA ALA A 238 -2.19 0.29 -6.10
C ALA A 238 -1.42 1.36 -6.90
N ASN A 239 -2.04 1.98 -7.90
CA ASN A 239 -1.40 3.02 -8.73
C ASN A 239 -0.98 4.27 -7.94
N SER A 240 -1.64 4.53 -6.83
CA SER A 240 -1.37 5.72 -6.01
C SER A 240 -0.32 5.47 -4.93
N THR A 241 -0.04 4.21 -4.60
CA THR A 241 0.90 3.84 -3.54
C THR A 241 2.24 3.34 -4.07
N THR A 242 2.33 2.92 -5.34
CA THR A 242 3.57 2.36 -5.89
C THR A 242 3.74 2.62 -7.40
N ALA A 243 4.99 2.61 -7.88
CA ALA A 243 5.34 2.57 -9.30
C ALA A 243 5.13 1.18 -9.94
N LYS A 244 5.01 0.13 -9.12
CA LYS A 244 4.89 -1.27 -9.54
C LYS A 244 3.59 -1.86 -9.00
N PRO A 245 2.42 -1.44 -9.52
CA PRO A 245 1.12 -1.88 -9.01
C PRO A 245 0.82 -3.33 -9.36
N ALA A 246 0.17 -4.02 -8.42
CA ALA A 246 -0.42 -5.33 -8.57
C ALA A 246 -1.84 -5.36 -7.98
N VAL A 247 -2.69 -6.25 -8.49
CA VAL A 247 -4.01 -6.53 -7.91
C VAL A 247 -4.14 -8.04 -7.70
N LEU A 248 -4.44 -8.42 -6.47
CA LEU A 248 -4.81 -9.79 -6.11
C LEU A 248 -6.32 -9.93 -6.22
N ILE A 249 -6.76 -11.07 -6.75
CA ILE A 249 -8.16 -11.40 -6.98
C ILE A 249 -8.47 -12.65 -6.17
N PHE A 250 -9.38 -12.51 -5.22
CA PHE A 250 -9.87 -13.58 -4.36
C PHE A 250 -11.27 -13.97 -4.85
N GLN A 251 -11.49 -15.27 -5.06
CA GLN A 251 -12.81 -15.81 -5.35
C GLN A 251 -13.25 -16.58 -4.12
N VAL A 252 -14.21 -16.01 -3.40
CA VAL A 252 -14.58 -16.43 -2.05
C VAL A 252 -15.95 -17.06 -2.06
N ASN A 253 -16.06 -18.28 -1.56
CA ASN A 253 -17.36 -18.92 -1.35
C ASN A 253 -17.99 -18.36 -0.06
N ARG A 254 -19.17 -17.77 -0.17
CA ARG A 254 -19.84 -17.12 0.95
C ARG A 254 -20.13 -18.10 2.09
N ARG A 255 -20.61 -19.30 1.78
CA ARG A 255 -20.99 -20.29 2.79
C ARG A 255 -19.79 -20.92 3.45
N GLU A 256 -18.79 -21.28 2.66
CA GLU A 256 -17.62 -22.03 3.15
C GLU A 256 -16.61 -21.12 3.84
N ASP A 257 -16.41 -19.90 3.31
CA ASP A 257 -15.32 -19.02 3.76
C ASP A 257 -15.80 -17.85 4.63
N LEU A 258 -17.07 -17.42 4.56
CA LEU A 258 -17.54 -16.20 5.23
C LEU A 258 -18.65 -16.40 6.27
N ASP A 259 -19.57 -17.35 6.08
CA ASP A 259 -20.77 -17.47 6.93
C ASP A 259 -20.45 -17.87 8.38
N ASP A 260 -19.44 -18.73 8.57
CA ASP A 260 -19.01 -19.17 9.91
C ASP A 260 -18.02 -18.19 10.58
N ALA A 261 -17.53 -17.19 9.84
CA ALA A 261 -16.57 -16.21 10.36
C ALA A 261 -17.30 -15.18 11.26
N PRO A 262 -16.86 -14.98 12.52
CA PRO A 262 -17.34 -13.89 13.36
C PRO A 262 -17.11 -12.53 12.67
N LYS A 263 -18.20 -11.93 12.19
CA LYS A 263 -18.17 -10.74 11.35
C LYS A 263 -18.86 -9.56 12.01
N LEU A 264 -18.20 -8.40 11.98
CA LEU A 264 -18.82 -7.13 12.32
C LEU A 264 -19.26 -6.40 11.06
N ASN A 265 -20.58 -6.33 10.83
CA ASN A 265 -21.17 -5.55 9.74
C ASN A 265 -21.54 -4.14 10.21
N LEU A 266 -21.02 -3.13 9.52
CA LEU A 266 -21.19 -1.71 9.86
C LEU A 266 -22.12 -0.94 8.90
N TYR A 267 -22.84 -1.62 8.00
CA TYR A 267 -23.79 -0.98 7.08
C TYR A 267 -25.04 -0.44 7.78
N GLU A 268 -25.51 -1.14 8.82
CA GLU A 268 -26.78 -0.81 9.49
C GLU A 268 -26.60 0.08 10.72
N ASN A 269 -25.35 0.36 11.13
CA ASN A 269 -25.06 1.10 12.35
C ASN A 269 -24.02 2.21 12.10
N GLU A 270 -24.51 3.35 11.59
CA GLU A 270 -23.69 4.51 11.26
C GLU A 270 -22.97 5.10 12.49
N GLU A 271 -23.60 5.09 13.67
CA GLU A 271 -22.98 5.57 14.91
C GLU A 271 -21.75 4.72 15.27
N ARG A 272 -21.91 3.40 15.23
CA ARG A 272 -20.83 2.45 15.50
C ARG A 272 -19.74 2.52 14.43
N TRP A 273 -20.12 2.68 13.16
CA TRP A 273 -19.18 2.92 12.07
C TRP A 273 -18.33 4.17 12.34
N ARG A 274 -18.98 5.30 12.70
CA ARG A 274 -18.30 6.57 12.96
C ARG A 274 -17.35 6.46 14.17
N GLU A 275 -17.78 5.78 15.24
CA GLU A 275 -16.94 5.50 16.42
C GLU A 275 -15.66 4.74 16.03
N ILE A 276 -15.82 3.66 15.27
CA ILE A 276 -14.72 2.78 14.86
C ILE A 276 -13.75 3.53 13.93
N VAL A 277 -14.26 4.13 12.86
CA VAL A 277 -13.45 4.84 11.87
C VAL A 277 -12.69 6.01 12.50
N SER A 278 -13.36 6.81 13.33
CA SER A 278 -12.69 7.92 14.03
C SER A 278 -11.61 7.41 14.98
N SER A 279 -11.84 6.29 15.67
CA SER A 279 -10.85 5.70 16.58
C SER A 279 -9.61 5.23 15.83
N PHE A 280 -9.76 4.46 14.75
CA PHE A 280 -8.60 3.95 14.01
C PHE A 280 -7.84 5.05 13.28
N ARG A 281 -8.54 5.96 12.58
CA ARG A 281 -7.89 7.07 11.85
C ARG A 281 -7.16 8.05 12.76
N SER A 282 -7.57 8.19 14.02
CA SER A 282 -6.84 9.01 14.99
C SER A 282 -5.50 8.41 15.46
N GLY A 283 -5.23 7.13 15.16
CA GLY A 283 -4.13 6.36 15.73
C GLY A 283 -4.33 5.99 17.21
N LYS A 284 -5.38 6.51 17.87
CA LYS A 284 -5.68 6.28 19.29
C LYS A 284 -6.66 5.11 19.42
N LYS A 285 -6.14 3.88 19.31
CA LYS A 285 -6.88 2.66 19.68
C LYS A 285 -7.21 2.67 21.18
N THR A 286 -8.44 3.00 21.55
CA THR A 286 -8.88 2.86 22.96
C THR A 286 -8.89 1.38 23.37
N ALA A 287 -8.63 1.08 24.65
CA ALA A 287 -8.69 -0.29 25.16
C ALA A 287 -10.10 -0.90 24.94
N LYS A 288 -11.14 -0.08 25.05
CA LYS A 288 -12.54 -0.46 24.79
C LYS A 288 -12.74 -0.92 23.35
N THR A 289 -12.25 -0.16 22.37
CA THR A 289 -12.35 -0.51 20.95
C THR A 289 -11.61 -1.82 20.66
N ARG A 290 -10.39 -1.99 21.19
CA ARG A 290 -9.60 -3.23 21.04
C ARG A 290 -10.33 -4.46 21.58
N SER A 291 -10.81 -4.40 22.82
CA SER A 291 -11.54 -5.52 23.42
C SER A 291 -12.84 -5.83 22.68
N SER A 292 -13.54 -4.81 22.17
CA SER A 292 -14.79 -5.02 21.43
C SER A 292 -14.60 -5.60 20.03
N LEU A 293 -13.43 -5.41 19.42
CA LEU A 293 -13.14 -5.86 18.06
C LEU A 293 -12.43 -7.21 18.00
N GLY A 294 -11.73 -7.61 19.07
CA GLY A 294 -11.02 -8.90 19.11
C GLY A 294 -11.92 -10.14 19.09
N ALA A 295 -13.25 -9.97 19.08
CA ALA A 295 -14.21 -11.06 18.91
C ALA A 295 -14.56 -11.33 17.44
N TYR A 296 -14.06 -10.51 16.51
CA TYR A 296 -14.37 -10.60 15.08
C TYR A 296 -13.13 -10.95 14.28
N ASP A 297 -13.31 -11.86 13.33
CA ASP A 297 -12.28 -12.23 12.35
C ASP A 297 -12.18 -11.20 11.23
N LEU A 298 -13.30 -10.53 10.92
CA LEU A 298 -13.35 -9.49 9.91
C LEU A 298 -14.40 -8.41 10.21
N ILE A 299 -14.17 -7.23 9.64
CA ILE A 299 -15.06 -6.07 9.69
C ILE A 299 -15.44 -5.69 8.26
N GLU A 300 -16.75 -5.56 7.98
CA GLU A 300 -17.25 -5.10 6.68
C GLU A 300 -18.09 -3.83 6.83
N GLY A 301 -18.00 -2.95 5.84
CA GLY A 301 -18.77 -1.71 5.84
C GLY A 301 -18.38 -0.77 4.71
N PRO A 302 -18.99 0.41 4.65
CA PRO A 302 -18.63 1.43 3.69
C PRO A 302 -17.22 1.99 3.95
N ALA A 303 -16.52 2.34 2.87
CA ALA A 303 -15.31 3.15 2.89
C ALA A 303 -15.61 4.55 3.45
N ALA A 304 -14.68 5.15 4.17
CA ALA A 304 -14.85 6.52 4.64
C ALA A 304 -14.41 7.53 3.57
N THR A 305 -15.28 8.51 3.29
CA THR A 305 -14.92 9.72 2.55
C THR A 305 -14.65 10.86 3.53
N VAL A 306 -13.68 11.72 3.19
CA VAL A 306 -13.40 12.94 3.94
C VAL A 306 -13.94 14.11 3.15
N THR A 307 -14.93 14.80 3.69
CA THR A 307 -15.49 16.03 3.14
C THR A 307 -15.05 17.22 3.99
N ARG A 308 -15.09 18.42 3.40
CA ARG A 308 -14.88 19.67 4.15
C ARG A 308 -16.22 20.33 4.38
N SER A 309 -16.51 20.64 5.64
CA SER A 309 -17.65 21.48 5.99
C SER A 309 -17.43 22.92 5.52
N GLU A 310 -18.50 23.72 5.55
CA GLU A 310 -18.43 25.18 5.33
C GLU A 310 -17.50 25.88 6.34
N SER A 311 -17.34 25.32 7.54
CA SER A 311 -16.40 25.77 8.58
C SER A 311 -14.93 25.36 8.32
N ARG A 312 -14.64 24.70 7.19
CA ARG A 312 -13.33 24.11 6.85
C ARG A 312 -12.88 22.96 7.77
N GLU A 313 -13.80 22.40 8.55
CA GLU A 313 -13.53 21.22 9.36
C GLU A 313 -13.62 19.96 8.48
N LEU A 314 -12.76 18.99 8.77
CA LEU A 314 -12.81 17.69 8.10
C LEU A 314 -13.94 16.86 8.72
N VAL A 315 -14.88 16.44 7.88
CA VAL A 315 -15.99 15.56 8.25
C VAL A 315 -15.75 14.20 7.61
N ILE A 316 -15.85 13.14 8.41
CA ILE A 316 -15.69 11.76 7.96
C ILE A 316 -17.08 11.14 7.82
N GLU A 317 -17.42 10.71 6.62
CA GLU A 317 -18.74 10.17 6.28
C GLU A 317 -18.62 8.84 5.53
N PRO A 318 -19.62 7.95 5.63
CA PRO A 318 -19.66 6.76 4.79
C PRO A 318 -19.74 7.12 3.31
N LYS A 319 -18.82 6.60 2.48
CA LYS A 319 -18.87 6.70 1.01
C LYS A 319 -20.07 5.89 0.52
N PRO A 320 -21.06 6.51 -0.14
CA PRO A 320 -22.25 5.81 -0.61
C PRO A 320 -21.90 4.66 -1.57
N SER A 321 -22.62 3.54 -1.45
CA SER A 321 -22.49 2.36 -2.31
C SER A 321 -21.07 1.77 -2.37
N SER A 322 -20.23 2.05 -1.37
CA SER A 322 -18.89 1.48 -1.27
C SER A 322 -18.88 0.21 -0.44
N TYR A 323 -17.90 -0.63 -0.71
CA TYR A 323 -17.63 -1.84 0.05
C TYR A 323 -16.15 -1.95 0.36
N GLN A 324 -15.86 -2.14 1.64
CA GLN A 324 -14.57 -2.61 2.11
C GLN A 324 -14.77 -3.72 3.15
N MET A 325 -13.87 -4.68 3.10
CA MET A 325 -13.70 -5.72 4.10
C MET A 325 -12.29 -5.59 4.66
N CYS A 326 -12.14 -5.65 5.98
CA CYS A 326 -10.85 -5.71 6.65
C CYS A 326 -10.75 -7.01 7.44
N LEU A 327 -9.78 -7.86 7.09
CA LEU A 327 -9.42 -9.00 7.92
C LEU A 327 -8.66 -8.51 9.15
N THR A 328 -8.99 -9.04 10.32
CA THR A 328 -8.41 -8.60 11.61
C THR A 328 -7.86 -9.74 12.46
N SER A 329 -8.00 -10.99 12.00
CA SER A 329 -7.54 -12.21 12.67
C SER A 329 -6.56 -12.96 11.78
N GLU A 330 -5.36 -13.27 12.31
CA GLU A 330 -4.30 -13.98 11.58
C GLU A 330 -4.78 -15.38 11.17
N ASP A 331 -5.40 -16.12 12.10
CA ASP A 331 -5.95 -17.46 11.84
C ASP A 331 -6.97 -17.46 10.70
N PHE A 332 -7.75 -16.38 10.58
CA PHE A 332 -8.70 -16.22 9.49
C PHE A 332 -8.01 -15.79 8.19
N ALA A 333 -7.01 -14.92 8.26
CA ALA A 333 -6.23 -14.49 7.10
C ALA A 333 -5.50 -15.68 6.43
N ASP A 334 -4.97 -16.61 7.23
CA ASP A 334 -4.33 -17.85 6.74
C ASP A 334 -5.31 -18.74 5.96
N LYS A 335 -6.55 -18.86 6.44
CA LYS A 335 -7.61 -19.59 5.72
C LYS A 335 -8.06 -18.84 4.48
N PHE A 336 -8.30 -17.54 4.62
CA PHE A 336 -8.77 -16.68 3.55
C PHE A 336 -7.80 -16.65 2.36
N GLN A 337 -6.49 -16.75 2.63
CA GLN A 337 -5.46 -16.83 1.59
C GLN A 337 -5.70 -17.96 0.57
N GLN A 338 -6.34 -19.06 0.97
CA GLN A 338 -6.66 -20.18 0.07
C GLN A 338 -7.67 -19.82 -1.03
N THR A 339 -8.40 -18.71 -0.85
CA THR A 339 -9.33 -18.17 -1.84
C THR A 339 -8.64 -17.31 -2.91
N LEU A 340 -7.31 -17.11 -2.82
CA LEU A 340 -6.54 -16.37 -3.81
C LEU A 340 -6.56 -17.08 -5.16
N HIS A 341 -7.29 -16.50 -6.12
CA HIS A 341 -7.52 -17.11 -7.42
C HIS A 341 -6.52 -16.62 -8.47
N SER A 342 -6.29 -15.29 -8.54
CA SER A 342 -5.44 -14.69 -9.55
C SER A 342 -4.61 -13.52 -9.04
N ILE A 343 -3.50 -13.24 -9.71
CA ILE A 343 -2.67 -12.03 -9.52
C ILE A 343 -2.42 -11.35 -10.86
N ILE A 344 -2.69 -10.05 -10.91
CA ILE A 344 -2.37 -9.18 -12.04
C ILE A 344 -1.20 -8.29 -11.64
N PHE A 345 -0.02 -8.50 -12.23
CA PHE A 345 1.09 -7.56 -12.13
C PHE A 345 1.01 -6.56 -13.27
N LEU A 346 0.99 -5.26 -12.98
CA LEU A 346 0.80 -4.23 -14.00
C LEU A 346 2.07 -3.43 -14.27
N ILE A 347 2.27 -3.11 -15.56
CA ILE A 347 3.15 -2.03 -16.00
C ILE A 347 2.38 -1.16 -16.99
N CYS A 348 2.15 0.09 -16.58
CA CYS A 348 1.55 1.11 -17.42
C CYS A 348 2.63 1.83 -18.22
N LEU A 349 2.52 1.80 -19.54
CA LEU A 349 3.34 2.62 -20.44
C LEU A 349 2.71 4.01 -20.55
N ASP A 350 3.51 5.05 -20.38
CA ASP A 350 3.09 6.41 -20.68
C ASP A 350 2.96 6.63 -22.19
N LYS A 351 2.08 7.56 -22.59
CA LYS A 351 1.91 7.96 -23.99
C LYS A 351 3.20 8.63 -24.48
N ASN A 352 4.08 7.85 -25.12
CA ASN A 352 4.82 8.14 -26.35
C ASN A 352 6.10 7.28 -26.38
N SER A 353 6.09 6.25 -27.22
CA SER A 353 7.28 5.79 -27.93
C SER A 353 7.12 6.21 -29.39
#